data_AF-A0A453PIQ0-F1
#
_entry.id   AF-A0A453PIQ0-F1
#
_cell.length_a   1.000
_cell.length_b   1.000
_cell.length_c   1.000
_cell.angle_alpha   90.00
_cell.angle_beta   90.00
_cell.angle_gamma   90.00
#
_symmetry.space_group_name_H-M   'P 1'
#
loop_
_entity.id
_entity.type
_entity.pdbx_description
1 polymer ?
#
loop_
_entity_poly.entity_id
_entity_poly.type
_entity_poly.pdbx_seq_one_letter_code
_entity_poly.pdbx_strand_id
1 'polypeptide(L)'
;NTSTSGVVLEDFDSQFSNRFYHSHLDSPANINSSSIAAAAALVARSLYILATGDMTVDLMTLNTIKVNVTLVEELIGCLLTCDPGLSCGIAKSFISPSNACPSHYVGVFQDSPSSTQFPSYADDTSRFIWNFLADRTSTLASNVSSCTVKCNNESEVCVGGEVEGGGRCVVSTTRYVPAYSTRLKFEDNAWHVLPANSSDPMGAADPVWTESYWNTISLRVYAVQSTTSDRLILLAGLAVTAASYLGVVVGRAYISKITKRD
;
A
#
# COMPACT_ATOMS: atom_id res chain seq x y z
N ASN A 1 -30.40 -5.89 1.67
CA ASN A 1 -30.72 -7.25 1.19
C ASN A 1 -30.53 -8.21 2.36
N THR A 2 -31.59 -8.47 3.13
CA THR A 2 -31.53 -9.23 4.41
C THR A 2 -31.80 -10.72 4.23
N SER A 3 -31.95 -11.20 2.99
CA SER A 3 -32.35 -12.57 2.67
C SER A 3 -31.20 -13.50 2.26
N THR A 4 -29.95 -13.03 2.26
CA THR A 4 -28.80 -13.86 1.89
C THR A 4 -28.24 -14.53 3.13
N SER A 5 -28.17 -15.87 3.13
CA SER A 5 -27.47 -16.63 4.17
C SER A 5 -25.98 -16.29 4.15
N GLY A 6 -25.45 -15.83 5.29
CA GLY A 6 -24.04 -15.52 5.47
C GLY A 6 -23.50 -16.22 6.72
N VAL A 7 -22.22 -16.55 6.70
CA VAL A 7 -21.49 -17.13 7.84
C VAL A 7 -20.22 -16.32 8.05
N VAL A 8 -19.95 -15.94 9.29
CA VAL A 8 -18.69 -15.31 9.71
C VAL A 8 -17.91 -16.34 10.52
N LEU A 9 -16.64 -16.55 10.16
CA LEU A 9 -15.72 -17.39 10.91
C LEU A 9 -14.73 -16.47 11.63
N GLU A 10 -14.71 -16.57 12.95
CA GLU A 10 -13.90 -15.71 13.83
C GLU A 10 -13.27 -16.55 14.96
N ASP A 11 -12.29 -15.97 15.64
CA ASP A 11 -11.53 -16.60 16.73
C ASP A 11 -12.01 -16.16 18.13
N PHE A 12 -13.18 -15.52 18.19
CA PHE A 12 -13.80 -15.03 19.43
C PHE A 12 -15.33 -15.21 19.38
N ASP A 13 -16.02 -14.87 20.47
CA ASP A 13 -17.49 -14.97 20.58
C ASP A 13 -18.14 -13.59 20.77
N SER A 14 -17.65 -12.81 21.75
CA SER A 14 -18.22 -11.49 22.07
C SER A 14 -17.21 -10.34 22.10
N GLN A 15 -15.93 -10.63 22.34
CA GLN A 15 -14.86 -9.63 22.36
C GLN A 15 -13.64 -10.17 21.62
N PHE A 16 -12.97 -9.33 20.84
CA PHE A 16 -11.74 -9.70 20.14
C PHE A 16 -10.72 -10.37 21.06
N SER A 17 -10.25 -11.54 20.63
CA SER A 17 -9.11 -12.24 21.24
C SER A 17 -7.82 -11.42 21.10
N ASN A 18 -7.70 -10.65 20.00
CA ASN A 18 -6.56 -9.79 19.72
C ASN A 18 -6.55 -8.53 20.63
N ARG A 19 -5.54 -8.44 21.50
CA ARG A 19 -5.34 -7.29 22.41
C ARG A 19 -4.74 -6.06 21.74
N PHE A 20 -4.20 -6.21 20.53
CA PHE A 20 -3.47 -5.19 19.79
C PHE A 20 -4.15 -4.80 18.48
N TYR A 21 -5.47 -5.05 18.36
CA TYR A 21 -6.25 -4.77 17.14
C TYR A 21 -5.90 -3.42 16.49
N HIS A 22 -5.43 -3.45 15.24
CA HIS A 22 -4.97 -2.30 14.45
C HIS A 22 -3.87 -1.43 15.10
N SER A 23 -3.06 -1.99 16.00
CA SER A 23 -1.91 -1.33 16.60
C SER A 23 -0.60 -1.73 15.92
N HIS A 24 0.43 -0.90 16.05
CA HIS A 24 1.81 -1.22 15.68
C HIS A 24 2.40 -2.42 16.45
N LEU A 25 1.74 -2.84 17.54
CA LEU A 25 2.09 -4.03 18.33
C LEU A 25 1.43 -5.31 17.80
N ASP A 26 0.48 -5.18 16.86
CA ASP A 26 -0.14 -6.32 16.19
C ASP A 26 0.85 -6.94 15.22
N SER A 27 1.48 -8.02 15.65
CA SER A 27 2.63 -8.62 14.98
C SER A 27 2.47 -10.13 14.85
N PRO A 28 3.27 -10.81 14.03
CA PRO A 28 3.19 -12.27 13.85
C PRO A 28 3.33 -13.07 15.15
N ALA A 29 3.94 -12.49 16.19
CA ALA A 29 4.05 -13.12 17.51
C ALA A 29 2.69 -13.38 18.16
N ASN A 30 1.63 -12.68 17.72
CA ASN A 30 0.27 -12.83 18.21
C ASN A 30 -0.56 -13.85 17.39
N ILE A 31 0.05 -14.54 16.42
CA ILE A 31 -0.63 -15.39 15.44
C ILE A 31 -0.17 -16.85 15.57
N ASN A 32 -1.10 -17.78 15.36
CA ASN A 32 -0.81 -19.21 15.31
C ASN A 32 -0.94 -19.74 13.86
N SER A 33 0.19 -20.06 13.23
CA SER A 33 0.23 -20.54 11.83
C SER A 33 -0.56 -21.83 11.60
N SER A 34 -0.54 -22.75 12.58
CA SER A 34 -1.29 -24.01 12.50
C SER A 34 -2.80 -23.78 12.49
N SER A 35 -3.27 -22.77 13.23
CA SER A 35 -4.69 -22.40 13.26
C SER A 35 -5.13 -21.80 11.93
N ILE A 36 -4.29 -20.97 11.30
CA ILE A 36 -4.54 -20.45 9.95
C ILE A 36 -4.62 -21.60 8.93
N ALA A 37 -3.70 -22.55 8.99
CA ALA A 37 -3.71 -23.71 8.08
C ALA A 37 -4.97 -24.58 8.26
N ALA A 38 -5.40 -24.80 9.51
CA ALA A 38 -6.64 -25.52 9.81
C ALA A 38 -7.89 -24.78 9.31
N ALA A 39 -7.96 -23.46 9.54
CA ALA A 39 -9.04 -22.61 9.03
C ALA A 39 -9.10 -22.62 7.50
N ALA A 40 -7.95 -22.51 6.82
CA ALA A 40 -7.87 -22.60 5.37
C ALA A 40 -8.37 -23.95 4.84
N ALA A 41 -8.06 -25.06 5.52
CA ALA A 41 -8.52 -26.40 5.14
C ALA A 41 -10.04 -26.53 5.31
N LEU A 42 -10.58 -26.01 6.41
CA LEU A 42 -12.01 -25.98 6.68
C LEU A 42 -12.76 -25.17 5.63
N VAL A 43 -12.29 -23.96 5.33
CA VAL A 43 -12.89 -23.07 4.32
C VAL A 43 -12.85 -23.70 2.94
N ALA A 44 -11.69 -24.23 2.51
CA ALA A 44 -11.55 -24.85 1.19
C ALA A 44 -12.52 -26.04 0.99
N ARG A 45 -12.62 -26.92 1.99
CA ARG A 45 -13.54 -28.08 1.96
C ARG A 45 -15.00 -27.67 2.01
N SER A 46 -15.33 -26.67 2.82
CA SER A 46 -16.70 -26.13 2.91
C SER A 46 -17.13 -25.49 1.59
N LEU A 47 -16.25 -24.71 0.97
CA LEU A 47 -16.49 -24.11 -0.35
C LEU A 47 -16.69 -25.17 -1.43
N TYR A 48 -15.92 -26.27 -1.41
CA TYR A 48 -16.11 -27.38 -2.34
C TYR A 48 -17.49 -28.03 -2.18
N ILE A 49 -17.93 -28.29 -0.94
CA ILE A 49 -19.26 -28.84 -0.66
C ILE A 49 -20.36 -27.88 -1.12
N LEU A 50 -20.23 -26.59 -0.81
CA LEU A 50 -21.20 -25.57 -1.24
C LEU A 50 -21.27 -25.43 -2.76
N ALA A 51 -20.14 -25.47 -3.44
CA ALA A 51 -20.06 -25.40 -4.90
C ALA A 51 -20.65 -26.65 -5.59
N THR A 52 -20.73 -27.77 -4.87
CA THR A 52 -21.34 -29.02 -5.38
C THR A 52 -22.88 -28.90 -5.41
N GLY A 53 -23.47 -28.02 -4.61
CA GLY A 53 -24.93 -27.79 -4.58
C GLY A 53 -25.70 -29.08 -4.23
N ASP A 54 -26.71 -29.40 -5.04
CA ASP A 54 -27.56 -30.59 -4.84
C ASP A 54 -26.92 -31.89 -5.36
N MET A 55 -25.72 -31.84 -5.93
CA MET A 55 -25.03 -33.02 -6.43
C MET A 55 -24.40 -33.83 -5.27
N THR A 56 -24.16 -35.12 -5.51
CA THR A 56 -23.45 -35.96 -4.54
C THR A 56 -21.99 -35.51 -4.41
N VAL A 57 -21.55 -35.19 -3.20
CA VAL A 57 -20.16 -34.83 -2.91
C VAL A 57 -19.23 -35.99 -3.19
N ASP A 58 -18.24 -35.78 -4.05
CA ASP A 58 -17.16 -36.76 -4.26
C ASP A 58 -16.19 -36.70 -3.07
N LEU A 59 -16.33 -37.69 -2.19
CA LEU A 59 -15.49 -37.86 -1.01
C LEU A 59 -14.02 -38.11 -1.35
N MET A 60 -13.70 -38.66 -2.53
CA MET A 60 -12.31 -38.84 -2.94
C MET A 60 -11.67 -37.48 -3.21
N THR A 61 -12.30 -36.64 -4.01
CA THR A 61 -11.84 -35.26 -4.25
C THR A 61 -11.82 -34.44 -2.96
N LEU A 62 -12.84 -34.53 -2.10
CA LEU A 62 -12.84 -33.81 -0.83
C LEU A 62 -11.62 -34.15 0.05
N ASN A 63 -11.20 -35.42 0.05
CA ASN A 63 -10.05 -35.89 0.83
C ASN A 63 -8.69 -35.53 0.21
N THR A 64 -8.63 -35.20 -1.09
CA THR A 64 -7.40 -34.70 -1.73
C THR A 64 -7.15 -33.22 -1.46
N ILE A 65 -8.19 -32.45 -1.11
CA ILE A 65 -8.06 -31.05 -0.70
C ILE A 65 -7.25 -30.97 0.60
N LYS A 66 -6.03 -30.48 0.49
CA LYS A 66 -5.05 -30.33 1.57
C LYS A 66 -4.39 -28.95 1.48
N VAL A 67 -4.12 -28.37 2.64
CA VAL A 67 -3.39 -27.11 2.74
C VAL A 67 -1.89 -27.41 2.78
N ASN A 68 -1.13 -26.62 2.03
CA ASN A 68 0.33 -26.62 2.12
C ASN A 68 0.74 -25.73 3.30
N VAL A 69 1.12 -26.34 4.43
CA VAL A 69 1.47 -25.62 5.66
C VAL A 69 2.71 -24.75 5.48
N THR A 70 3.72 -25.22 4.73
CA THR A 70 4.92 -24.45 4.44
C THR A 70 4.61 -23.18 3.66
N LEU A 71 3.67 -23.24 2.71
CA LEU A 71 3.22 -22.05 1.99
C LEU A 71 2.52 -21.06 2.92
N VAL A 72 1.74 -21.52 3.90
CA VAL A 72 1.10 -20.65 4.89
C VAL A 72 2.17 -19.92 5.73
N GLU A 73 3.19 -20.63 6.20
CA GLU A 73 4.28 -20.05 6.97
C GLU A 73 5.09 -19.04 6.14
N GLU A 74 5.37 -19.35 4.88
CA GLU A 74 6.06 -18.44 3.97
C GLU A 74 5.23 -17.17 3.74
N LEU A 75 3.92 -17.30 3.48
CA LEU A 75 3.03 -16.14 3.32
C LEU A 75 2.94 -15.29 4.58
N ILE A 76 2.89 -15.90 5.77
CA ILE A 76 2.96 -15.17 7.05
C ILE A 76 4.26 -14.38 7.14
N GLY A 77 5.40 -14.99 6.82
CA GLY A 77 6.69 -14.31 6.77
C GLY A 77 6.68 -13.13 5.81
N CYS A 78 6.17 -13.31 4.59
CA CYS A 78 6.16 -12.27 3.57
C CYS A 78 5.22 -11.10 3.90
N LEU A 79 4.01 -11.40 4.40
CA LEU A 79 2.94 -10.42 4.54
C LEU A 79 2.91 -9.74 5.90
N LEU A 80 3.51 -10.34 6.94
CA LEU A 80 3.35 -9.87 8.31
C LEU A 80 4.68 -9.51 9.01
N THR A 81 5.82 -9.67 8.35
CA THR A 81 7.14 -9.24 8.87
C THR A 81 7.79 -8.21 7.95
N CYS A 82 8.70 -7.39 8.46
CA CYS A 82 9.54 -6.54 7.61
C CYS A 82 10.81 -7.24 7.10
N ASP A 83 11.22 -8.36 7.72
CA ASP A 83 12.41 -9.13 7.35
C ASP A 83 12.09 -10.64 7.38
N PRO A 84 12.03 -11.32 6.22
CA PRO A 84 12.33 -10.78 4.89
C PRO A 84 11.19 -9.92 4.29
N GLY A 85 9.98 -9.98 4.84
CA GLY A 85 8.80 -9.29 4.31
C GLY A 85 8.58 -9.56 2.82
N LEU A 86 8.18 -8.53 2.06
CA LEU A 86 8.01 -8.61 0.61
C LEU A 86 9.32 -8.87 -0.17
N SER A 87 10.47 -8.89 0.51
CA SER A 87 11.73 -9.36 -0.09
C SER A 87 11.90 -10.89 -0.04
N CYS A 88 10.91 -11.63 0.46
CA CYS A 88 10.88 -13.09 0.45
C CYS A 88 10.87 -13.67 -0.97
N GLY A 89 11.21 -14.95 -1.10
CA GLY A 89 11.34 -15.63 -2.39
C GLY A 89 10.05 -15.60 -3.21
N ILE A 90 8.91 -15.92 -2.59
CA ILE A 90 7.62 -15.92 -3.29
C ILE A 90 7.21 -14.52 -3.78
N ALA A 91 7.38 -13.46 -2.98
CA ALA A 91 7.00 -12.11 -3.39
C ALA A 91 7.88 -11.60 -4.54
N LYS A 92 9.19 -11.83 -4.47
CA LYS A 92 10.13 -11.51 -5.56
C LYS A 92 9.87 -12.26 -6.86
N SER A 93 9.16 -13.38 -6.82
CA SER A 93 8.76 -14.11 -8.03
C SER A 93 7.59 -13.47 -8.78
N PHE A 94 6.89 -12.50 -8.14
CA PHE A 94 5.68 -11.89 -8.68
C PHE A 94 5.76 -10.37 -8.86
N ILE A 95 6.50 -9.68 -8.00
CA ILE A 95 6.57 -8.21 -8.02
C ILE A 95 8.00 -7.73 -7.80
N SER A 96 8.24 -6.48 -8.19
CA SER A 96 9.41 -5.72 -7.78
C SER A 96 8.99 -4.74 -6.68
N PRO A 97 9.10 -5.12 -5.39
CA PRO A 97 8.60 -4.30 -4.28
C PRO A 97 9.46 -3.04 -4.10
N SER A 98 8.80 -1.93 -3.79
CA SER A 98 9.44 -0.66 -3.43
C SER A 98 9.92 -0.66 -1.98
N ASN A 99 9.26 -1.42 -1.11
CA ASN A 99 9.63 -1.59 0.29
C ASN A 99 9.60 -3.06 0.71
N ALA A 100 10.56 -3.48 1.54
CA ALA A 100 10.56 -4.82 2.10
C ALA A 100 9.43 -5.00 3.14
N CYS A 101 9.09 -3.95 3.90
CA CYS A 101 8.04 -4.08 4.90
C CYS A 101 6.64 -3.93 4.26
N PRO A 102 5.77 -4.94 4.35
CA PRO A 102 4.42 -4.88 3.82
C PRO A 102 3.60 -3.84 4.57
N SER A 103 2.79 -3.11 3.80
CA SER A 103 1.77 -2.20 4.36
C SER A 103 0.40 -2.79 4.09
N HIS A 104 -0.45 -2.82 5.12
CA HIS A 104 -1.87 -3.17 5.01
C HIS A 104 -2.77 -1.93 5.08
N TYR A 105 -2.18 -0.75 5.03
CA TYR A 105 -2.92 0.48 4.83
C TYR A 105 -3.48 0.52 3.41
N VAL A 106 -4.78 0.80 3.30
CA VAL A 106 -5.54 0.76 2.03
C VAL A 106 -5.12 1.81 1.01
N GLY A 107 -4.29 2.79 1.40
CA GLY A 107 -3.85 3.87 0.54
C GLY A 107 -4.95 4.88 0.22
N VAL A 108 -4.72 5.68 -0.83
CA VAL A 108 -5.61 6.77 -1.26
C VAL A 108 -5.75 6.76 -2.76
N PHE A 109 -6.99 6.90 -3.26
CA PHE A 109 -7.24 7.14 -4.67
C PHE A 109 -6.86 8.58 -5.04
N GLN A 110 -5.89 8.74 -5.93
CA GLN A 110 -5.41 10.07 -6.35
C GLN A 110 -6.15 10.59 -7.60
N ASP A 111 -6.63 9.69 -8.44
CA ASP A 111 -7.21 9.96 -9.73
C ASP A 111 -8.52 9.18 -9.93
N SER A 112 -9.08 9.28 -11.14
CA SER A 112 -10.31 8.57 -11.49
C SER A 112 -10.09 7.06 -11.27
N PRO A 113 -10.94 6.41 -10.45
CA PRO A 113 -10.85 4.97 -10.20
C PRO A 113 -11.25 4.22 -11.47
N SER A 114 -10.27 3.99 -12.34
CA SER A 114 -10.44 3.20 -13.55
C SER A 114 -10.23 1.73 -13.23
N SER A 115 -11.01 0.85 -13.86
CA SER A 115 -10.80 -0.60 -13.84
C SER A 115 -9.60 -0.96 -14.72
N THR A 116 -8.41 -0.51 -14.32
CA THR A 116 -7.16 -0.90 -14.97
C THR A 116 -6.64 -2.19 -14.37
N GLN A 117 -5.87 -2.93 -15.19
CA GLN A 117 -5.23 -4.17 -14.75
C GLN A 117 -4.03 -3.91 -13.83
N PHE A 118 -3.47 -2.68 -13.87
CA PHE A 118 -2.31 -2.25 -13.09
C PHE A 118 -2.56 -0.83 -12.59
N PRO A 119 -3.39 -0.65 -11.56
CA PRO A 119 -3.59 0.67 -10.98
C PRO A 119 -2.27 1.17 -10.38
N SER A 120 -1.85 2.37 -10.78
CA SER A 120 -0.62 3.02 -10.30
C SER A 120 -0.61 3.26 -8.80
N TYR A 121 -1.79 3.33 -8.18
CA TYR A 121 -1.99 3.53 -6.75
C TYR A 121 -2.01 2.23 -5.93
N ALA A 122 -1.95 1.04 -6.55
CA ALA A 122 -1.91 -0.20 -5.78
C ALA A 122 -0.57 -0.35 -5.05
N ASP A 123 -0.66 -0.53 -3.75
CA ASP A 123 0.49 -0.79 -2.89
C ASP A 123 1.12 -2.17 -3.19
N ASP A 124 2.35 -2.36 -2.74
CA ASP A 124 3.12 -3.58 -2.99
C ASP A 124 2.40 -4.84 -2.49
N THR A 125 1.68 -4.77 -1.37
CA THR A 125 0.92 -5.91 -0.82
C THR A 125 -0.23 -6.27 -1.76
N SER A 126 -1.03 -5.29 -2.18
CA SER A 126 -2.13 -5.50 -3.14
C SER A 126 -1.62 -6.07 -4.46
N ARG A 127 -0.51 -5.53 -4.99
CA ARG A 127 0.13 -6.03 -6.22
C ARG A 127 0.59 -7.48 -6.08
N PHE A 128 1.21 -7.84 -4.95
CA PHE A 128 1.62 -9.20 -4.68
C PHE A 128 0.41 -10.15 -4.58
N ILE A 129 -0.60 -9.81 -3.78
CA ILE A 129 -1.80 -10.64 -3.58
C ILE A 129 -2.52 -10.87 -4.90
N TRP A 130 -2.65 -9.83 -5.73
CA TRP A 130 -3.29 -9.96 -7.04
C TRP A 130 -2.53 -10.93 -7.95
N ASN A 131 -1.19 -10.80 -8.05
CA ASN A 131 -0.37 -11.69 -8.88
C ASN A 131 -0.39 -13.13 -8.34
N PHE A 132 -0.22 -13.30 -7.03
CA PHE A 132 -0.25 -14.59 -6.37
C PHE A 132 -1.61 -15.29 -6.56
N LEU A 133 -2.72 -14.58 -6.38
CA LEU A 133 -4.06 -15.14 -6.59
C LEU A 133 -4.26 -15.51 -8.07
N ALA A 134 -3.92 -14.60 -8.99
CA ALA A 134 -4.03 -14.84 -10.42
C ALA A 134 -3.25 -16.09 -10.87
N ASP A 135 -2.05 -16.29 -10.33
CA ASP A 135 -1.21 -17.48 -10.55
C ASP A 135 -1.88 -18.75 -10.03
N ARG A 136 -2.28 -18.75 -8.76
CA ARG A 136 -2.82 -19.94 -8.06
C ARG A 136 -4.17 -20.39 -8.58
N THR A 137 -4.99 -19.48 -9.09
CA THR A 137 -6.32 -19.79 -9.66
C THR A 137 -6.30 -19.88 -11.19
N SER A 138 -5.14 -19.74 -11.83
CA SER A 138 -5.06 -19.82 -13.28
C SER A 138 -5.26 -21.24 -13.81
N THR A 139 -5.79 -21.32 -15.02
CA THR A 139 -5.57 -22.49 -15.88
C THR A 139 -4.31 -22.23 -16.72
N LEU A 140 -3.41 -23.21 -16.80
CA LEU A 140 -2.22 -23.12 -17.62
C LEU A 140 -2.64 -22.89 -19.08
N ALA A 141 -2.38 -21.69 -19.60
CA ALA A 141 -2.53 -21.41 -21.02
C ALA A 141 -1.57 -22.33 -21.78
N SER A 142 -2.07 -23.03 -22.80
CA SER A 142 -1.34 -24.03 -23.58
C SER A 142 -0.05 -23.50 -24.22
N ASN A 143 0.07 -22.18 -24.36
CA ASN A 143 1.25 -21.47 -24.82
C ASN A 143 1.58 -20.34 -23.84
N VAL A 144 2.68 -20.48 -23.10
CA VAL A 144 3.16 -19.43 -22.18
C VAL A 144 3.81 -18.33 -23.01
N SER A 145 3.04 -17.30 -23.36
CA SER A 145 3.57 -16.05 -23.91
C SER A 145 4.16 -15.19 -22.79
N SER A 146 5.29 -14.56 -23.06
CA SER A 146 5.88 -13.57 -22.16
C SER A 146 5.14 -12.25 -22.24
N CYS A 147 5.05 -11.54 -21.13
CA CYS A 147 4.36 -10.25 -21.04
C CYS A 147 5.07 -9.32 -20.04
N THR A 148 4.94 -8.02 -20.24
CA THR A 148 5.43 -7.01 -19.29
C THR A 148 4.26 -6.25 -18.66
N VAL A 149 3.26 -5.93 -19.47
CA VAL A 149 2.08 -5.18 -19.04
C VAL A 149 0.79 -5.89 -19.44
N LYS A 150 0.67 -6.35 -20.68
CA LYS A 150 -0.61 -6.86 -21.18
C LYS A 150 -0.43 -8.15 -21.97
N CYS A 151 -1.44 -8.99 -21.91
CA CYS A 151 -1.59 -10.19 -22.73
C CYS A 151 -2.45 -9.91 -23.97
N ASN A 152 -2.33 -10.77 -24.99
CA ASN A 152 -3.04 -10.57 -26.25
C ASN A 152 -4.55 -10.85 -26.12
N ASN A 153 -4.92 -11.83 -25.30
CA ASN A 153 -6.30 -12.22 -25.10
C ASN A 153 -6.94 -11.48 -23.93
N GLU A 154 -8.22 -11.12 -24.06
CA GLU A 154 -8.96 -10.39 -23.02
C GLU A 154 -9.23 -11.23 -21.75
N SER A 155 -9.25 -12.56 -21.90
CA SER A 155 -9.36 -13.50 -20.78
C SER A 155 -8.03 -13.72 -20.05
N GLU A 156 -6.92 -13.26 -20.63
CA GLU A 156 -5.59 -13.45 -20.08
C GLU A 156 -5.14 -12.27 -19.24
N VAL A 157 -4.35 -12.59 -18.21
CA VAL A 157 -3.69 -11.61 -17.37
C VAL A 157 -2.19 -11.85 -17.32
N CYS A 158 -1.44 -10.75 -17.21
CA CYS A 158 0.01 -10.80 -17.09
C CYS A 158 0.39 -10.96 -15.61
N VAL A 159 0.94 -12.12 -15.25
CA VAL A 159 1.44 -12.40 -13.90
C VAL A 159 2.95 -12.25 -13.89
N GLY A 160 3.50 -11.53 -12.91
CA GLY A 160 4.96 -11.36 -12.77
C GLY A 160 5.58 -10.37 -13.77
N GLY A 161 4.79 -9.47 -14.36
CA GLY A 161 5.24 -8.55 -15.41
C GLY A 161 6.38 -7.61 -15.01
N GLU A 162 6.53 -7.34 -13.70
CA GLU A 162 7.53 -6.44 -13.13
C GLU A 162 8.88 -7.10 -12.83
N VAL A 163 8.95 -8.43 -12.88
CA VAL A 163 10.12 -9.20 -12.47
C VAL A 163 11.15 -9.28 -13.61
N GLU A 164 12.43 -9.35 -13.27
CA GLU A 164 13.49 -9.58 -14.26
C GLU A 164 13.23 -10.89 -15.04
N GLY A 165 13.20 -10.78 -16.37
CA GLY A 165 12.82 -11.88 -17.27
C GLY A 165 11.39 -11.80 -17.80
N GLY A 166 10.58 -10.85 -17.30
CA GLY A 166 9.21 -10.62 -17.71
C GLY A 166 8.23 -11.62 -17.11
N GLY A 167 6.95 -11.27 -17.20
CA GLY A 167 5.84 -12.07 -16.72
C GLY A 167 5.36 -13.11 -17.74
N ARG A 168 4.32 -13.84 -17.33
CA ARG A 168 3.65 -14.87 -18.12
C ARG A 168 2.16 -14.58 -18.24
N CYS A 169 1.61 -14.83 -19.43
CA CYS A 169 0.18 -14.76 -19.63
C CYS A 169 -0.53 -16.01 -19.12
N VAL A 170 -1.59 -15.80 -18.35
CA VAL A 170 -2.44 -16.87 -17.82
C VAL A 170 -3.91 -16.51 -17.95
N VAL A 171 -4.76 -17.53 -18.14
CA VAL A 171 -6.20 -17.34 -18.03
C VAL A 171 -6.56 -17.31 -16.56
N SER A 172 -7.05 -16.16 -16.09
CA SER A 172 -7.47 -15.98 -14.69
C SER A 172 -8.60 -14.97 -14.58
N THR A 173 -9.51 -15.20 -13.62
CA THR A 173 -10.64 -14.33 -13.30
C THR A 173 -10.28 -13.22 -12.31
N THR A 174 -9.05 -13.18 -11.82
CA THR A 174 -8.58 -12.17 -10.87
C THR A 174 -8.59 -10.77 -11.51
N ARG A 175 -9.21 -9.79 -10.85
CA ARG A 175 -9.38 -8.42 -11.32
C ARG A 175 -9.27 -7.46 -10.14
N TYR A 176 -8.77 -6.24 -10.40
CA TYR A 176 -8.89 -5.14 -9.43
C TYR A 176 -10.32 -4.60 -9.45
N VAL A 177 -10.86 -4.34 -8.26
CA VAL A 177 -12.16 -3.71 -8.07
C VAL A 177 -11.93 -2.47 -7.21
N PRO A 178 -12.21 -1.26 -7.72
CA PRO A 178 -12.12 -0.05 -6.91
C PRO A 178 -13.04 -0.13 -5.70
N ALA A 179 -12.48 0.03 -4.51
CA ALA A 179 -13.20 -0.02 -3.24
C ALA A 179 -13.10 1.34 -2.54
N TYR A 180 -14.10 2.19 -2.74
CA TYR A 180 -14.23 3.49 -2.10
C TYR A 180 -15.70 3.76 -1.78
N SER A 181 -15.95 4.75 -0.92
CA SER A 181 -17.32 5.13 -0.54
C SER A 181 -18.16 5.49 -1.76
N THR A 182 -19.35 4.94 -1.85
CA THR A 182 -20.37 5.28 -2.85
C THR A 182 -20.82 6.74 -2.78
N ARG A 183 -20.53 7.42 -1.67
CA ARG A 183 -20.74 8.86 -1.51
C ARG A 183 -19.62 9.71 -2.09
N LEU A 184 -18.58 9.12 -2.66
CA LEU A 184 -17.53 9.84 -3.35
C LEU A 184 -17.70 9.69 -4.86
N LYS A 185 -17.52 10.78 -5.59
CA LYS A 185 -17.59 10.80 -7.05
C LYS A 185 -16.45 11.62 -7.61
N PHE A 186 -15.73 11.07 -8.57
CA PHE A 186 -14.67 11.78 -9.27
C PHE A 186 -15.22 12.44 -10.54
N GLU A 187 -15.29 13.78 -10.55
CA GLU A 187 -15.73 14.58 -11.70
C GLU A 187 -14.90 15.87 -11.78
N ASP A 188 -14.67 16.36 -13.00
CA ASP A 188 -13.89 17.58 -13.24
C ASP A 188 -12.49 17.56 -12.60
N ASN A 189 -11.84 16.39 -12.62
CA ASN A 189 -10.55 16.12 -11.97
C ASN A 189 -10.54 16.38 -10.46
N ALA A 190 -11.69 16.27 -9.80
CA ALA A 190 -11.83 16.45 -8.35
C ALA A 190 -12.76 15.40 -7.74
N TRP A 191 -12.51 15.07 -6.47
CA TRP A 191 -13.40 14.25 -5.66
C TRP A 191 -14.50 15.11 -5.05
N HIS A 192 -15.75 14.72 -5.28
CA HIS A 192 -16.94 15.36 -4.73
C HIS A 192 -17.64 14.43 -3.74
N VAL A 193 -18.11 15.01 -2.63
CA VAL A 193 -18.91 14.29 -1.65
C VAL A 193 -20.39 14.43 -2.01
N LEU A 194 -21.03 13.32 -2.32
CA LEU A 194 -22.45 13.23 -2.58
C LEU A 194 -23.24 13.30 -1.25
N PRO A 195 -24.44 13.92 -1.28
CA PRO A 195 -25.31 13.95 -0.13
C PRO A 195 -25.74 12.54 0.26
N ALA A 196 -25.88 12.30 1.57
CA ALA A 196 -26.40 11.04 2.07
C ALA A 196 -27.85 10.87 1.60
N ASN A 197 -28.14 9.71 1.02
CA ASN A 197 -29.49 9.37 0.60
C ASN A 197 -30.26 8.76 1.77
N SER A 198 -31.18 9.52 2.39
CA SER A 198 -32.00 9.05 3.52
C SER A 198 -32.89 7.84 3.21
N SER A 199 -33.16 7.56 1.93
CA SER A 199 -33.92 6.38 1.49
C SER A 199 -33.06 5.11 1.35
N ASP A 200 -31.73 5.24 1.43
CA ASP A 200 -30.78 4.14 1.47
C ASP A 200 -30.06 4.14 2.84
N PRO A 201 -30.51 3.30 3.80
CA PRO A 201 -29.86 3.22 5.10
C PRO A 201 -28.37 2.88 5.05
N MET A 202 -27.94 2.11 4.03
CA MET A 202 -26.52 1.74 3.87
C MET A 202 -25.74 2.90 3.27
N GLY A 203 -26.28 3.56 2.25
CA GLY A 203 -25.71 4.80 1.71
C GLY A 203 -25.66 5.94 2.72
N ALA A 204 -26.60 6.01 3.67
CA ALA A 204 -26.57 6.98 4.76
C ALA A 204 -25.48 6.69 5.81
N ALA A 205 -25.14 5.42 6.02
CA ALA A 205 -24.09 4.96 6.92
C ALA A 205 -22.71 4.83 6.24
N ASP A 206 -22.64 5.00 4.92
CA ASP A 206 -21.43 4.80 4.13
C ASP A 206 -20.32 5.78 4.56
N PRO A 207 -19.17 5.27 5.04
CA PRO A 207 -18.13 6.09 5.65
C PRO A 207 -17.36 6.89 4.60
N VAL A 208 -17.19 8.19 4.84
CA VAL A 208 -16.38 9.07 3.99
C VAL A 208 -15.08 9.39 4.72
N TRP A 209 -13.98 8.80 4.26
CA TRP A 209 -12.63 9.07 4.76
C TRP A 209 -11.77 9.67 3.65
N THR A 210 -11.06 10.75 3.98
CA THR A 210 -10.12 11.42 3.08
C THR A 210 -8.82 11.68 3.82
N GLU A 211 -7.70 11.38 3.18
CA GLU A 211 -6.39 11.71 3.73
C GLU A 211 -5.94 13.12 3.28
N SER A 212 -5.29 13.86 4.17
CA SER A 212 -4.72 15.17 3.83
C SER A 212 -3.58 15.02 2.83
N TYR A 213 -3.41 15.96 1.91
CA TYR A 213 -2.17 16.06 1.15
C TYR A 213 -1.02 16.54 2.04
N TRP A 214 0.18 15.98 1.84
CA TRP A 214 1.44 16.50 2.38
C TRP A 214 2.49 16.59 1.27
N ASN A 215 3.46 17.49 1.43
CA ASN A 215 4.56 17.61 0.47
C ASN A 215 5.71 16.65 0.81
N THR A 216 6.35 16.87 1.97
CA THR A 216 7.43 15.99 2.43
C THR A 216 7.39 15.91 3.94
N ILE A 217 7.29 14.69 4.46
CA ILE A 217 7.43 14.42 5.90
C ILE A 217 8.90 14.08 6.12
N SER A 218 9.59 14.87 6.95
CA SER A 218 10.99 14.58 7.30
C SER A 218 11.25 14.93 8.76
N LEU A 219 12.09 14.13 9.41
CA LEU A 219 12.58 14.37 10.75
C LEU A 219 14.05 14.76 10.67
N ARG A 220 14.43 15.87 11.32
CA ARG A 220 15.81 16.34 11.40
C ARG A 220 16.17 16.63 12.84
N VAL A 221 17.34 16.17 13.27
CA VAL A 221 17.90 16.42 14.60
C VAL A 221 19.15 17.26 14.44
N TYR A 222 19.23 18.39 15.15
CA TYR A 222 20.40 19.27 15.12
C TYR A 222 20.60 19.95 16.48
N ALA A 223 21.85 20.29 16.78
CA ALA A 223 22.18 21.07 17.96
C ALA A 223 21.80 22.55 17.73
N VAL A 224 21.03 23.11 18.65
CA VAL A 224 20.63 24.52 18.59
C VAL A 224 21.65 25.37 19.34
N GLN A 225 22.19 26.39 18.66
CA GLN A 225 23.12 27.34 19.28
C GLN A 225 22.38 28.27 20.25
N SER A 226 23.08 28.79 21.26
CA SER A 226 22.46 29.73 22.21
C SER A 226 22.06 31.04 21.53
N THR A 227 20.89 31.57 21.89
CA THR A 227 20.40 32.86 21.37
C THR A 227 21.37 34.02 21.63
N THR A 228 22.14 33.94 22.72
CA THR A 228 23.16 34.94 23.04
C THR A 228 24.29 34.92 22.02
N SER A 229 24.77 33.74 21.64
CA SER A 229 25.80 33.59 20.60
C SER A 229 25.32 34.14 19.27
N ASP A 230 24.07 33.86 18.88
CA ASP A 230 23.50 34.35 17.62
C ASP A 230 23.42 35.88 17.59
N ARG A 231 22.97 36.49 18.71
CA ARG A 231 22.91 37.95 18.85
C ARG A 231 24.29 38.58 18.80
N LEU A 232 25.28 37.99 19.45
CA LEU A 232 26.66 38.50 19.44
C LEU A 232 27.27 38.45 18.03
N ILE A 233 27.08 37.33 17.32
CA ILE A 233 27.56 37.17 15.94
C ILE A 233 26.88 38.20 15.02
N LEU A 234 25.56 38.39 15.16
CA LEU A 234 24.83 39.38 14.37
C LEU A 234 25.32 40.81 14.64
N LEU A 235 25.48 41.20 15.90
CA LEU A 235 25.98 42.53 16.27
C LEU A 235 27.41 42.76 15.81
N ALA A 236 28.28 41.75 15.93
CA ALA A 236 29.64 41.82 15.42
C ALA A 236 29.66 42.00 13.89
N GLY A 237 28.80 41.26 13.17
CA GLY A 237 28.64 41.41 11.72
C GLY A 237 28.22 42.83 11.33
N LEU A 238 27.19 43.38 11.99
CA LEU A 238 26.72 44.76 11.73
C LEU A 238 27.81 45.81 12.00
N ALA A 239 28.57 45.65 13.08
CA ALA A 239 29.66 46.56 13.43
C ALA A 239 30.75 46.56 12.35
N VAL A 240 31.16 45.38 11.87
CA VAL A 240 32.15 45.27 10.78
C VAL A 240 31.64 45.92 9.51
N THR A 241 30.38 45.68 9.12
CA THR A 241 29.78 46.31 7.93
C THR A 241 29.76 47.83 8.03
N ALA A 242 29.35 48.38 9.18
CA ALA A 242 29.34 49.83 9.39
C ALA A 242 30.76 50.43 9.35
N ALA A 243 31.72 49.76 9.98
CA ALA A 243 33.12 50.18 9.96
C ALA A 243 33.71 50.15 8.53
N SER A 244 33.42 49.11 7.75
CA SER A 244 33.84 49.03 6.35
C SER A 244 33.19 50.13 5.50
N TYR A 245 31.90 50.41 5.68
CA TYR A 245 31.21 51.49 4.97
C TYR A 245 31.84 52.85 5.29
N LEU A 246 32.05 53.15 6.57
CA LEU A 246 32.73 54.37 7.01
C LEU A 246 34.15 54.46 6.43
N GLY A 247 34.90 53.35 6.44
CA GLY A 247 36.22 53.26 5.82
C GLY A 247 36.21 53.60 4.33
N VAL A 248 35.22 53.12 3.58
CA VAL A 248 35.04 53.45 2.15
C VAL A 248 34.69 54.92 1.96
N VAL A 249 33.78 55.48 2.77
CA VAL A 249 33.39 56.90 2.68
C VAL A 249 34.60 57.80 2.96
N VAL A 250 35.34 57.52 4.04
CA VAL A 250 36.54 58.28 4.40
C VAL A 250 37.64 58.10 3.35
N GLY A 251 37.87 56.88 2.88
CA GLY A 251 38.85 56.58 1.84
C GLY A 251 38.55 57.32 0.54
N ARG A 252 37.29 57.33 0.08
CA ARG A 252 36.84 58.11 -1.08
C ARG A 252 37.06 59.60 -0.88
N ALA A 253 36.72 60.13 0.29
CA ALA A 253 36.94 61.54 0.60
C ALA A 253 38.43 61.89 0.55
N TYR A 254 39.29 61.05 1.13
CA TYR A 254 40.73 61.25 1.15
C TYR A 254 41.36 61.19 -0.25
N ILE A 255 41.03 60.15 -1.03
CA ILE A 255 41.49 60.02 -2.43
C ILE A 255 41.02 61.23 -3.25
N SER A 256 39.74 61.60 -3.18
CA SER A 256 39.21 62.76 -3.92
C SER A 256 39.90 64.08 -3.56
N LYS A 257 40.38 64.22 -2.31
CA LYS A 257 41.11 65.40 -1.85
C LYS A 257 42.55 65.42 -2.36
N ILE A 258 43.16 64.25 -2.53
CA ILE A 258 44.50 64.11 -3.12
C ILE A 258 44.44 64.34 -4.63
N THR A 259 43.48 63.74 -5.34
CA THR A 259 43.35 63.87 -6.81
C THR A 259 42.93 65.27 -7.27
N LYS A 260 42.37 66.11 -6.38
CA LYS A 260 42.08 67.54 -6.64
C LYS A 260 43.28 68.47 -6.38
N ARG A 261 44.41 67.93 -5.93
CA ARG A 261 45.62 68.70 -5.56
C ARG A 261 46.71 68.69 -6.64
N ASP A 262 46.40 68.09 -7.79
CA ASP A 262 47.04 68.33 -9.10
C ASP A 262 46.08 69.16 -9.97
#